data_AF-A0A7K0KQA0-F1
#
_entry.id   AF-A0A7K0KQA0-F1
#
_cell.length_a   1.000
_cell.length_b   1.000
_cell.length_c   1.000
_cell.angle_alpha   90.00
_cell.angle_beta   90.00
_cell.angle_gamma   90.00
#
_symmetry.space_group_name_H-M   'P 1'
#
loop_
_entity.id
_entity.type
_entity.pdbx_description
1 polymer ?
#
loop_
_entity_poly.entity_id
_entity_poly.type
_entity_poly.pdbx_seq_one_letter_code
_entity_poly.pdbx_strand_id
1 'polypeptide(L)'
;MVRITAADVGSRVSVRHRFEGSTLTDTLGVLLSWTADEQHAERGGGDNIRGGLLRIEKRDGSVVEVLERDVVAAKVVPPAPPRRPR
;
A
#
# COMPACT_ATOMS: atom_id res chain seq x y z
N MET A 1 13.69 3.88 -1.87
CA MET A 1 13.66 2.47 -1.44
C MET A 1 12.31 2.22 -0.79
N VAL A 2 11.56 1.26 -1.32
CA VAL A 2 10.29 0.79 -0.72
C VAL A 2 10.67 -0.14 0.44
N ARG A 3 10.11 0.08 1.64
CA ARG A 3 10.47 -0.69 2.85
C ARG A 3 9.24 -1.05 3.68
N ILE A 4 8.25 -1.62 3.01
CA ILE A 4 7.11 -2.34 3.62
C ILE A 4 6.99 -3.69 2.93
N THR A 5 6.41 -4.66 3.61
CA THR A 5 6.26 -6.06 3.22
C THR A 5 4.92 -6.60 3.73
N ALA A 6 4.59 -7.84 3.40
CA ALA A 6 3.41 -8.51 3.95
C ALA A 6 3.41 -8.61 5.50
N ALA A 7 4.58 -8.57 6.15
CA ALA A 7 4.66 -8.56 7.61
C ALA A 7 4.14 -7.26 8.25
N ASP A 8 4.01 -6.19 7.47
CA ASP A 8 3.55 -4.89 7.95
C ASP A 8 2.01 -4.75 7.90
N VAL A 9 1.28 -5.82 7.57
CA VAL A 9 -0.19 -5.85 7.64
C VAL A 9 -0.65 -5.51 9.07
N GLY A 10 -1.65 -4.64 9.18
CA GLY A 10 -2.12 -4.06 10.44
C GLY A 10 -1.32 -2.84 10.91
N SER A 11 -0.16 -2.55 10.31
CA SER A 11 0.62 -1.36 10.63
C SER A 11 0.13 -0.14 9.86
N ARG A 12 0.31 1.04 10.47
CA ARG A 12 0.11 2.31 9.77
C ARG A 12 1.27 2.55 8.81
N VAL A 13 0.95 2.87 7.56
CA VAL A 13 1.92 3.06 6.47
C VAL A 13 1.67 4.38 5.75
N SER A 14 2.73 4.88 5.11
CA SER A 14 2.67 5.96 4.11
C SER A 14 3.16 5.39 2.80
N VAL A 15 2.31 5.43 1.78
CA VAL A 15 2.61 4.89 0.44
C VAL A 15 2.49 5.99 -0.59
N ARG A 16 3.60 6.27 -1.27
CA ARG A 16 3.62 7.11 -2.47
C ARG A 16 3.47 6.20 -3.68
N HIS A 17 2.47 6.49 -4.49
CA HIS A 17 2.12 5.67 -5.65
C HIS A 17 1.69 6.52 -6.83
N ARG A 18 1.71 5.93 -8.02
CA ARG A 18 1.09 6.52 -9.22
C ARG A 18 -0.40 6.22 -9.22
N PHE A 19 -1.19 7.27 -9.37
CA PHE A 19 -2.62 7.23 -9.63
C PHE A 19 -2.85 7.54 -11.11
N GLU A 20 -3.71 6.78 -11.77
CA GLU A 20 -3.97 6.87 -13.23
C GLU A 20 -2.67 6.88 -14.05
N GLY A 21 -1.69 6.08 -13.63
CA GLY A 21 -0.42 5.85 -14.34
C GLY A 21 0.57 7.02 -14.38
N SER A 22 0.20 8.23 -13.94
CA SER A 22 1.02 9.43 -14.12
C SER A 22 1.07 10.36 -12.90
N THR A 23 0.00 10.45 -12.12
CA THR A 23 -0.08 11.40 -11.00
C THR A 23 0.49 10.76 -9.73
N LEU A 24 1.52 11.36 -9.14
CA LEU A 24 2.05 10.89 -7.85
C LEU A 24 1.14 11.34 -6.70
N THR A 25 0.68 10.36 -5.92
CA THR A 25 -0.20 10.56 -4.77
C THR A 25 0.37 9.86 -3.55
N ASP A 26 0.25 10.50 -2.39
CA ASP A 26 0.59 9.93 -1.09
C ASP A 26 -0.68 9.45 -0.37
N THR A 27 -0.71 8.17 0.00
CA THR A 27 -1.79 7.54 0.78
C THR A 27 -1.28 7.19 2.17
N LEU A 28 -2.00 7.65 3.20
CA LEU A 28 -1.74 7.33 4.61
C LEU A 28 -2.89 6.47 5.15
N GLY A 29 -2.57 5.33 5.73
CA GLY A 29 -3.58 4.42 6.25
C GLY A 29 -2.99 3.19 6.91
N VAL A 30 -3.84 2.22 7.22
CA VAL A 30 -3.44 0.90 7.73
C VAL A 30 -3.34 -0.06 6.56
N LEU A 31 -2.23 -0.80 6.47
CA LEU A 31 -2.08 -1.84 5.45
C LEU A 31 -2.99 -3.02 5.82
N LEU A 32 -4.05 -3.25 5.05
CA LEU A 32 -5.00 -4.35 5.29
C LEU A 32 -4.50 -5.68 4.72
N SER A 33 -3.91 -5.63 3.52
CA SER A 33 -3.38 -6.83 2.86
C SER A 33 -2.25 -6.48 1.90
N TRP A 34 -1.36 -7.45 1.72
CA TRP A 34 -0.33 -7.45 0.69
C TRP A 34 -0.42 -8.77 -0.06
N THR A 35 -0.81 -8.72 -1.33
CA THR A 35 -0.71 -9.86 -2.24
C THR A 35 0.54 -9.64 -3.09
N ALA A 36 1.51 -10.55 -3.03
CA ALA A 36 2.66 -10.50 -3.93
C ALA A 36 2.31 -11.11 -5.30
N ASP A 37 3.01 -10.68 -6.35
CA ASP A 37 2.80 -11.12 -7.73
C ASP A 37 2.96 -12.64 -7.95
N GLU A 38 3.63 -13.33 -7.01
CA GLU A 38 3.94 -14.77 -7.09
C GLU A 38 2.69 -15.66 -7.30
N GLN A 39 1.50 -15.21 -6.89
CA GLN A 39 0.27 -16.01 -6.95
C GLN A 39 -0.67 -15.71 -8.13
N HIS A 40 -0.36 -14.73 -9.00
CA HIS A 40 -1.23 -14.34 -10.12
C HIS A 40 -0.71 -14.77 -11.51
N ALA A 41 0.19 -15.77 -11.55
CA ALA A 41 0.81 -16.22 -12.79
C ALA A 41 -0.07 -17.15 -13.66
N GLU A 42 -1.21 -17.64 -13.17
CA GLU A 42 -2.00 -18.66 -13.90
C GLU A 42 -3.48 -18.30 -14.06
N ARG A 43 -3.79 -17.40 -14.99
CA ARG A 43 -4.98 -17.52 -15.85
C ARG A 43 -4.89 -16.55 -17.02
N GLY A 44 -4.75 -17.11 -18.22
CA GLY A 44 -4.84 -16.37 -19.47
C GLY A 44 -6.18 -15.66 -19.58
N GLY A 45 -6.15 -14.35 -19.76
CA GLY A 45 -7.35 -13.52 -19.90
C GLY A 45 -7.02 -12.03 -19.95
N GLY A 46 -6.51 -11.56 -21.09
CA GLY A 46 -6.75 -10.22 -21.64
C GLY A 46 -6.28 -8.96 -20.91
N ASP A 47 -5.99 -8.97 -19.61
CA ASP A 47 -5.59 -7.77 -18.88
C ASP A 47 -4.13 -7.86 -18.42
N ASN A 48 -3.33 -6.88 -18.81
CA ASN A 48 -1.88 -6.85 -18.60
C ASN A 48 -1.52 -6.39 -17.16
N ILE A 49 -2.39 -6.69 -16.20
CA ILE A 49 -2.24 -6.38 -14.78
C ILE A 49 -1.59 -7.58 -14.11
N ARG A 50 -0.28 -7.71 -14.35
CA ARG A 50 0.63 -8.48 -13.51
C ARG A 50 1.25 -7.53 -12.48
N GLY A 51 1.33 -7.96 -11.23
CA GLY A 51 1.83 -7.21 -10.09
C GLY A 51 1.05 -7.50 -8.81
N GLY A 52 1.74 -7.45 -7.67
CA GLY A 52 1.11 -7.52 -6.37
C GLY A 52 0.10 -6.39 -6.12
N LEU A 53 -0.76 -6.56 -5.12
CA LEU A 53 -1.79 -5.59 -4.73
C LEU A 53 -1.69 -5.27 -3.24
N LEU A 54 -1.65 -3.98 -2.92
CA LEU A 54 -1.69 -3.46 -1.56
C LEU A 54 -3.08 -2.86 -1.31
N ARG A 55 -3.72 -3.25 -0.21
CA ARG A 55 -4.96 -2.62 0.27
C ARG A 55 -4.68 -1.77 1.49
N ILE A 56 -5.06 -0.50 1.43
CA ILE A 56 -4.79 0.45 2.50
C ILE A 56 -6.11 1.09 2.95
N GLU A 57 -6.46 0.93 4.22
CA GLU A 57 -7.59 1.62 4.82
C GLU A 57 -7.17 3.01 5.30
N LYS A 58 -7.77 4.04 4.72
CA LYS A 58 -7.59 5.42 5.15
C LYS A 58 -8.34 5.67 6.45
N ARG A 59 -8.00 6.78 7.10
CA ARG A 59 -8.65 7.21 8.36
C ARG A 59 -10.17 7.40 8.22
N ASP A 60 -10.66 7.73 7.03
CA ASP A 60 -12.08 7.91 6.74
C ASP A 60 -12.85 6.59 6.51
N GLY A 61 -12.17 5.44 6.61
CA GLY A 61 -12.74 4.12 6.34
C GLY A 61 -12.75 3.73 4.87
N SER A 62 -12.30 4.61 3.97
CA SER A 62 -12.16 4.25 2.55
C SER A 62 -10.94 3.37 2.33
N VAL A 63 -11.08 2.37 1.45
CA VAL A 63 -9.98 1.48 1.08
C VAL A 63 -9.42 1.90 -0.27
N VAL A 64 -8.10 2.10 -0.32
CA VAL A 64 -7.36 2.33 -1.56
C VAL A 64 -6.61 1.07 -1.93
N GLU A 65 -6.77 0.65 -3.18
CA GLU A 65 -6.02 -0.44 -3.78
C GLU A 65 -4.88 0.15 -4.61
N VAL A 66 -3.66 -0.32 -4.36
CA VAL A 66 -2.45 0.16 -5.02
C VAL A 66 -1.72 -1.04 -5.61
N LEU A 67 -1.49 -1.01 -6.92
CA LEU A 67 -0.64 -2.01 -7.56
C LEU A 67 0.80 -1.82 -7.11
N GLU A 68 1.48 -2.93 -6.82
CA GLU A 68 2.87 -2.94 -6.37
C GLU A 68 3.80 -2.19 -7.34
N ARG A 69 3.56 -2.33 -8.64
CA ARG A 69 4.31 -1.63 -9.71
C ARG A 69 4.14 -0.11 -9.70
N ASP A 70 3.04 0.38 -9.14
CA ASP A 70 2.76 1.82 -9.03
C ASP A 70 3.35 2.43 -7.76
N VAL A 71 3.79 1.60 -6.80
CA VAL A 71 4.45 2.06 -5.57
C VAL A 71 5.84 2.60 -5.90
N VAL A 72 6.05 3.87 -5.58
CA VAL A 72 7.33 4.56 -5.77
C VAL A 72 8.15 4.57 -4.49
N ALA A 73 7.48 4.77 -3.35
CA ALA A 73 8.09 4.74 -2.04
C ALA A 73 7.06 4.33 -1.02
N ALA A 74 7.46 3.55 -0.02
CA ALA A 74 6.59 3.29 1.11
C ALA A 74 7.40 3.01 2.38
N LYS A 75 6.80 3.38 3.51
CA LYS A 75 7.38 3.20 4.84
C LYS A 75 6.30 2.92 5.88
N VAL A 76 6.66 2.18 6.92
CA VAL A 76 5.89 2.11 8.15
C VAL A 76 5.95 3.45 8.88
N VAL A 77 4.81 3.88 9.42
CA VAL A 77 4.66 5.09 10.22
C VAL A 77 4.33 4.67 11.66
N PRO A 78 5.20 4.93 12.63
CA PRO A 78 4.90 4.62 14.03
C PRO A 78 3.71 5.46 14.52
N PRO A 79 2.94 4.96 15.51
CA PRO A 79 1.90 5.75 16.15
C PRO A 79 2.50 7.01 16.78
N ALA A 80 1.67 8.06 16.90
CA ALA A 80 2.11 9.30 17.50
C ALA A 80 2.58 9.04 18.95
N PRO A 81 3.71 9.61 19.39
CA PRO A 81 4.18 9.46 20.75
C PRO A 81 3.10 9.89 21.76
N PRO A 82 3.02 9.25 22.94
CA PRO A 82 2.11 9.67 23.99
C PRO A 82 2.38 11.13 24.38
N ARG A 83 1.32 11.92 24.50
CA ARG A 83 1.44 13.33 24.91
C ARG A 83 1.88 13.38 26.38
N ARG A 84 2.97 14.08 26.66
CA ARG A 84 3.40 14.34 28.04
C ARG A 84 2.35 15.28 28.71
N PRO A 85 1.81 14.93 29.89
CA PRO A 85 0.98 15.86 30.64
C PRO A 85 1.79 17.09 31.04
N ARG A 86 1.16 18.27 31.00
CA ARG A 86 1.75 19.52 31.52
C ARG A 86 1.74 19.52 33.04
#